data_AF-A0A0X3Q3D2-F1
#
_entry.id   AF-A0A0X3Q3D2-F1
#
_cell.length_a   1.000
_cell.length_b   1.000
_cell.length_c   1.000
_cell.angle_alpha   90.00
_cell.angle_beta   90.00
_cell.angle_gamma   90.00
#
_symmetry.space_group_name_H-M   'P 1'
#
loop_
_entity.id
_entity.type
_entity.pdbx_description
1 polymer ?
#
loop_
_entity_poly.entity_id
_entity_poly.type
_entity_poly.pdbx_seq_one_letter_code
_entity_poly.pdbx_strand_id
1 'polypeptide(L)'
;MDSTEQFFKTFVSMSFHSYDELKQRVSEFERLTGLCYKMRRSNKFDRRYSAHERELLQYKALTFACKNYLRRENPCKSILDVRAVGDLLTVTRICMIHNHEVEEKNTIEDSYHECPSETDTTHIFSQIFTSLKFQSFEELQARLKEFQDVRT
;
A
#
# COMPACT_ATOMS: atom_id res chain seq x y z
N MET A 1 11.50 3.25 -19.55
CA MET A 1 10.54 4.37 -19.53
C MET A 1 10.97 5.38 -18.47
N ASP A 2 11.09 6.65 -18.84
CA ASP A 2 11.30 7.75 -17.90
C ASP A 2 9.98 8.48 -17.68
N SER A 3 9.59 8.66 -16.42
CA SER A 3 8.34 9.32 -16.01
C SER A 3 8.59 10.56 -15.13
N THR A 4 9.83 11.08 -15.15
CA THR A 4 10.25 12.20 -14.32
C THR A 4 9.44 13.48 -14.59
N GLU A 5 9.10 13.75 -15.85
CA GLU A 5 8.30 14.94 -16.20
C GLU A 5 6.87 14.84 -15.67
N GLN A 6 6.23 13.68 -15.83
CA GLN A 6 4.88 13.41 -15.31
C GLN A 6 4.87 13.48 -13.78
N PHE A 7 5.96 13.03 -13.14
CA PHE A 7 6.13 13.16 -11.70
C PHE A 7 6.10 14.63 -11.28
N PHE A 8 6.91 15.51 -11.88
CA PHE A 8 6.92 16.94 -11.53
C PHE A 8 5.63 17.67 -11.87
N LYS A 9 4.89 17.24 -12.90
CA LYS A 9 3.54 17.77 -13.19
C LYS A 9 2.53 17.40 -12.12
N THR A 10 2.67 16.23 -11.50
CA THR A 10 1.75 15.74 -10.46
C THR A 10 2.16 16.23 -9.07
N PHE A 11 3.46 16.23 -8.79
CA PHE A 11 4.10 16.67 -7.54
C PHE A 11 4.57 18.12 -7.66
N VAL A 12 3.63 19.05 -7.81
CA VAL A 12 3.93 20.49 -7.86
C VAL A 12 4.56 20.97 -6.54
N SER A 13 4.11 20.41 -5.41
CA SER A 13 4.75 20.53 -4.10
C SER A 13 5.43 19.21 -3.74
N MET A 14 6.64 19.31 -3.19
CA MET A 14 7.40 18.18 -2.66
C MET A 14 7.17 17.98 -1.16
N SER A 15 6.28 18.77 -0.55
CA SER A 15 5.97 18.74 0.88
C SER A 15 4.47 18.67 1.12
N PHE A 16 4.07 17.85 2.10
CA PHE A 16 2.68 17.49 2.39
C PHE A 16 2.42 17.59 3.90
N HIS A 17 1.23 18.05 4.28
CA HIS A 17 0.85 18.25 5.69
C HIS A 17 0.31 16.97 6.34
N SER A 18 0.01 15.94 5.55
CA SER A 18 -0.44 14.65 6.05
C SER A 18 -0.02 13.51 5.14
N TYR A 19 -0.02 12.31 5.71
CA TYR A 19 0.18 11.08 4.94
C TYR A 19 -0.91 10.88 3.88
N ASP A 20 -2.14 11.26 4.17
CA ASP A 20 -3.27 11.12 3.24
C ASP A 20 -3.08 12.01 2.02
N GLU A 21 -2.61 13.25 2.21
CA GLU A 21 -2.30 14.17 1.11
C GLU A 21 -1.20 13.61 0.20
N LEU A 22 -0.12 13.11 0.80
CA LEU A 22 0.97 12.42 0.08
C LEU A 22 0.43 11.21 -0.69
N LYS A 23 -0.40 10.37 -0.05
CA LYS A 23 -0.92 9.14 -0.65
C LYS A 23 -1.85 9.44 -1.81
N GLN A 24 -2.72 10.45 -1.70
CA GLN A 24 -3.55 10.92 -2.80
C GLN A 24 -2.69 11.34 -4.00
N ARG A 25 -1.57 12.04 -3.75
CA ARG A 25 -0.68 12.47 -4.84
C ARG A 25 0.08 11.33 -5.50
N VAL A 26 0.50 10.34 -4.73
CA VAL A 26 1.05 9.08 -5.28
C VAL A 26 0.00 8.37 -6.14
N SER A 27 -1.23 8.22 -5.66
CA SER A 27 -2.31 7.55 -6.41
C SER A 27 -2.70 8.29 -7.68
N GLU A 28 -2.69 9.63 -7.67
CA GLU A 28 -2.89 10.43 -8.87
C GLU A 28 -1.79 10.16 -9.92
N PHE A 29 -0.52 10.14 -9.50
CA PHE A 29 0.61 9.84 -10.37
C PHE A 29 0.51 8.43 -10.96
N GLU A 30 0.15 7.43 -10.14
CA GLU A 30 -0.08 6.05 -10.57
C GLU A 30 -1.22 5.97 -11.59
N ARG A 31 -2.30 6.73 -11.40
CA ARG A 31 -3.45 6.77 -12.32
C ARG A 31 -3.08 7.39 -13.66
N LEU A 32 -2.31 8.48 -13.66
CA LEU A 32 -1.91 9.18 -14.88
C LEU A 32 -0.87 8.41 -15.72
N THR A 33 0.02 7.68 -15.05
CA THR A 33 1.13 6.97 -15.72
C THR A 33 0.89 5.49 -15.91
N GLY A 34 -0.10 4.91 -15.22
CA GLY A 34 -0.31 3.46 -15.11
C GLY A 34 0.75 2.74 -14.28
N LEU A 35 1.76 3.45 -13.76
CA LEU A 35 2.79 2.89 -12.89
C LEU A 35 2.18 2.49 -11.55
N CYS A 36 2.82 1.53 -10.88
CA CYS A 36 2.37 1.07 -9.57
C CYS A 36 3.53 1.07 -8.58
N TYR A 37 3.34 1.79 -7.49
CA TYR A 37 4.22 1.94 -6.35
C TYR A 37 3.60 1.24 -5.13
N LYS A 38 4.47 0.62 -4.34
CA LYS A 38 4.11 0.00 -3.07
C LYS A 38 5.00 0.58 -2.00
N MET A 39 4.46 0.73 -0.80
CA MET A 39 5.25 1.07 0.38
C MET A 39 6.18 -0.11 0.70
N ARG A 40 7.50 0.11 0.64
CA ARG A 40 8.52 -0.92 0.89
C ARG A 40 9.26 -0.75 2.21
N ARG A 41 9.54 0.50 2.58
CA ARG A 41 10.14 0.83 3.88
C ARG A 41 9.26 1.85 4.56
N SER A 42 9.05 1.67 5.86
CA SER A 42 8.29 2.61 6.67
C SER A 42 8.88 2.67 8.07
N ASN A 43 8.96 3.87 8.62
CA ASN A 43 9.35 4.12 10.00
C ASN A 43 8.28 5.03 10.60
N LYS A 44 7.48 4.51 11.53
CA LYS A 44 6.35 5.23 12.13
C LYS A 44 6.78 6.11 13.29
N PHE A 45 6.01 7.15 13.55
CA PHE A 45 6.09 7.85 14.82
C PHE A 45 5.62 6.95 15.97
N ASP A 46 6.38 6.95 17.08
CA ASP A 46 6.04 6.18 18.28
C ASP A 46 5.34 7.08 19.31
N ARG A 47 4.98 6.51 20.47
CA ARG A 47 4.21 7.24 21.50
C ARG A 47 4.95 8.43 22.14
N ARG A 48 6.27 8.58 21.92
CA ARG A 48 7.07 9.70 22.44
C ARG A 48 6.91 10.99 21.63
N TYR A 49 6.24 10.91 20.48
CA TYR A 49 6.02 12.01 19.56
C TYR A 49 4.65 12.64 19.75
N SER A 50 4.48 13.85 19.21
CA SER A 50 3.24 14.62 19.30
C SER A 50 2.06 13.92 18.64
N ALA A 51 0.84 14.30 19.01
CA ALA A 51 -0.38 13.81 18.35
C ALA A 51 -0.37 14.15 16.85
N HIS A 52 0.06 15.36 16.49
CA HIS A 52 0.21 15.81 15.10
C HIS A 52 1.09 14.84 14.28
N GLU A 53 2.30 14.55 14.76
CA GLU A 53 3.22 13.63 14.06
C GLU A 53 2.64 12.21 13.93
N ARG A 54 1.91 11.74 14.95
CA ARG A 54 1.37 10.37 14.98
C ARG A 54 0.12 10.19 14.13
N GLU A 55 -0.75 11.20 14.10
CA GLU A 55 -2.07 11.10 13.47
C GLU A 55 -2.04 11.63 12.04
N LEU A 56 -1.42 12.79 11.81
CA LEU A 56 -1.38 13.42 10.48
C LEU A 56 -0.21 12.91 9.63
N LEU A 57 1.03 12.99 10.14
CA LEU A 57 2.20 12.56 9.36
C LEU A 57 2.37 11.05 9.34
N GLN A 58 2.05 10.37 10.45
CA GLN A 58 2.11 8.92 10.70
C GLN A 58 3.51 8.27 10.59
N TYR A 59 4.38 8.79 9.74
CA TYR A 59 5.67 8.22 9.41
C TYR A 59 6.79 9.26 9.43
N LYS A 60 7.91 8.89 10.07
CA LYS A 60 9.19 9.62 10.04
C LYS A 60 9.87 9.48 8.69
N ALA A 61 9.76 8.29 8.09
CA ALA A 61 10.37 7.98 6.80
C ALA A 61 9.57 6.90 6.09
N LEU A 62 9.46 7.04 4.77
CA LEU A 62 8.74 6.14 3.87
C LEU A 62 9.54 5.98 2.57
N THR A 63 9.51 4.77 2.01
CA THR A 63 9.95 4.51 0.63
C THR A 63 8.78 3.91 -0.11
N PHE A 64 8.31 4.62 -1.14
CA PHE A 64 7.50 4.03 -2.20
C PHE A 64 8.45 3.54 -3.28
N ALA A 65 8.28 2.30 -3.74
CA ALA A 65 9.05 1.76 -4.84
C ALA A 65 8.13 1.07 -5.83
N CYS A 66 8.55 1.00 -7.09
CA CYS A 66 7.81 0.28 -8.11
C CYS A 66 7.46 -1.16 -7.64
N LYS A 67 6.30 -1.68 -8.05
CA LYS A 67 5.90 -3.08 -7.79
C LYS A 67 7.01 -4.08 -8.15
N ASN A 68 7.75 -3.80 -9.23
CA ASN A 68 8.83 -4.63 -9.77
C ASN A 68 10.20 -4.41 -9.09
N TYR A 69 10.28 -3.63 -8.02
CA TYR A 69 11.53 -3.33 -7.30
C TYR A 69 12.21 -4.56 -6.68
N LEU A 70 11.44 -5.58 -6.30
CA LEU A 70 11.94 -6.80 -5.68
C LEU A 70 12.04 -8.00 -6.66
N ARG A 71 11.91 -7.77 -7.97
CA ARG A 71 12.10 -8.86 -8.95
C ARG A 71 13.55 -9.35 -8.88
N ARG A 72 13.73 -10.68 -8.91
CA ARG A 72 15.07 -11.31 -8.87
C ARG A 72 15.89 -10.94 -10.11
N GLU A 73 15.25 -11.02 -11.27
CA GLU A 73 15.84 -10.66 -12.55
C GLU A 73 15.43 -9.24 -12.91
N ASN A 74 16.44 -8.41 -13.18
CA ASN A 74 16.29 -7.02 -13.61
C ASN A 74 15.33 -6.18 -12.72
N PRO A 75 15.63 -5.99 -11.41
CA PRO A 75 14.79 -5.22 -10.50
C PRO A 75 14.64 -3.77 -10.95
N CYS A 76 13.40 -3.27 -10.91
CA CYS A 76 13.11 -1.89 -11.23
C CYS A 76 13.65 -0.95 -10.13
N LYS A 77 14.45 0.05 -10.48
CA LYS A 77 15.06 0.98 -9.52
C LYS A 77 14.23 2.24 -9.26
N SER A 78 13.01 2.28 -9.77
CA SER A 78 12.14 3.43 -9.61
C SER A 78 11.61 3.53 -8.18
N ILE A 79 11.86 4.68 -7.53
CA ILE A 79 11.64 4.92 -6.11
C ILE A 79 11.26 6.38 -5.81
N LEU A 80 10.61 6.55 -4.67
CA LEU A 80 10.23 7.82 -4.06
C LEU A 80 10.46 7.70 -2.54
N ASP A 81 11.48 8.38 -2.02
CA ASP A 81 11.76 8.44 -0.58
C ASP A 81 11.20 9.72 0.02
N VAL A 82 10.46 9.58 1.13
CA VAL A 82 9.82 10.67 1.86
C VAL A 82 10.27 10.64 3.31
N ARG A 83 10.52 11.81 3.90
CA ARG A 83 10.86 11.97 5.31
C ARG A 83 10.05 13.08 5.96
N ALA A 84 9.74 12.94 7.23
CA ALA A 84 9.22 14.02 8.04
C ALA A 84 10.34 15.05 8.28
N VAL A 85 10.07 16.31 7.96
CA VAL A 85 10.95 17.47 8.20
C VAL A 85 10.08 18.55 8.82
N GLY A 86 10.28 18.81 10.11
CA GLY A 86 9.33 19.60 10.89
C GLY A 86 7.95 18.96 10.86
N ASP A 87 6.93 19.76 10.55
CA ASP A 87 5.52 19.34 10.49
C ASP A 87 5.07 18.89 9.10
N LEU A 88 6.01 18.56 8.20
CA LEU A 88 5.72 18.20 6.81
C LEU A 88 6.37 16.88 6.42
N LEU A 89 5.66 16.07 5.63
CA LEU A 89 6.25 14.97 4.86
C LEU A 89 6.87 15.54 3.59
N THR A 90 8.18 15.46 3.47
CA THR A 90 8.94 16.01 2.34
C THR A 90 9.56 14.90 1.51
N VAL A 91 9.39 14.96 0.20
CA VAL A 91 10.06 14.10 -0.77
C VAL A 91 11.55 14.46 -0.79
N THR A 92 12.38 13.49 -0.42
CA THR A 92 13.83 13.67 -0.27
C THR A 92 14.64 13.05 -1.41
N ARG A 93 14.08 12.06 -2.10
CA ARG A 93 14.73 11.41 -3.25
C ARG A 93 13.70 10.88 -4.21
N ILE A 94 13.97 11.08 -5.50
CA ILE A 94 13.19 10.49 -6.59
C ILE A 94 14.11 9.76 -7.57
N CYS A 95 13.59 8.70 -8.15
CA CYS A 95 14.11 8.03 -9.34
C CYS A 95 12.89 7.51 -10.09
N MET A 96 12.54 8.12 -11.22
CA MET A 96 11.31 7.80 -11.97
C MET A 96 11.63 7.06 -13.27
N ILE A 97 12.78 6.39 -13.31
CA ILE A 97 13.27 5.61 -14.44
C ILE A 97 12.92 4.13 -14.22
N HIS A 98 12.11 3.60 -15.13
CA HIS A 98 11.65 2.21 -15.17
C HIS A 98 12.37 1.43 -16.28
N ASN A 99 12.72 0.19 -15.98
CA ASN A 99 13.33 -0.77 -16.91
C ASN A 99 12.30 -1.74 -17.53
N HIS A 100 11.02 -1.47 -17.34
CA HIS A 100 9.90 -2.25 -17.87
C HIS A 100 8.84 -1.29 -18.40
N GLU A 101 7.97 -1.80 -19.26
CA GLU A 101 6.79 -1.08 -19.73
C GLU A 101 5.68 -1.08 -18.68
N VAL A 102 4.71 -0.18 -18.86
CA VAL A 102 3.51 -0.16 -18.04
C VAL A 102 2.71 -1.40 -18.38
N GLU A 103 2.53 -2.28 -17.39
CA GLU A 103 1.56 -3.36 -17.53
C GLU A 103 0.19 -2.70 -17.53
N GLU A 104 -0.52 -2.75 -18.66
CA GLU A 104 -1.90 -2.26 -18.75
C GLU A 104 -2.69 -2.90 -17.61
N LYS A 105 -3.24 -2.05 -16.73
CA LYS A 105 -4.24 -2.53 -15.79
C LYS A 105 -5.42 -2.93 -16.66
N ASN A 106 -5.55 -4.23 -16.94
CA ASN A 106 -6.87 -4.80 -17.22
C ASN A 106 -7.77 -4.24 -16.13
N THR A 107 -8.79 -3.50 -16.54
CA THR A 107 -9.87 -2.98 -15.71
C THR A 107 -10.66 -4.17 -15.15
N ILE A 108 -10.03 -4.99 -14.35
CA ILE A 108 -10.69 -5.63 -13.24
C ILE A 108 -10.53 -4.57 -12.18
N GLU A 109 -11.63 -3.87 -11.93
CA GLU A 109 -11.84 -3.07 -10.73
C GLU A 109 -11.12 -3.71 -9.54
N ASP A 110 -10.77 -2.89 -8.56
CA ASP A 110 -10.62 -3.38 -7.21
C ASP A 110 -11.92 -4.14 -6.85
N SER A 111 -12.02 -5.42 -7.20
CA SER A 111 -13.09 -6.31 -6.76
C SER A 111 -12.73 -6.74 -5.35
N TYR A 112 -12.72 -5.75 -4.45
CA TYR A 112 -13.65 -5.89 -3.36
C TYR A 112 -15.01 -6.06 -4.03
N HIS A 113 -15.39 -7.31 -4.28
CA HIS A 113 -16.81 -7.61 -4.23
C HIS A 113 -17.26 -7.01 -2.90
N GLU A 114 -18.02 -5.92 -2.93
CA GLU A 114 -18.96 -5.63 -1.87
C GLU A 114 -19.80 -6.89 -1.77
N CYS A 115 -19.34 -7.81 -0.92
CA CYS A 115 -20.10 -8.97 -0.55
C CYS A 115 -21.36 -8.35 0.06
N PRO A 116 -22.57 -8.66 -0.45
CA PRO A 116 -23.79 -8.23 0.19
C PRO A 116 -23.93 -9.02 1.51
N SER A 117 -23.08 -8.73 2.49
CA SER A 117 -23.15 -9.33 3.82
C SER A 117 -24.08 -8.48 4.65
N GLU A 118 -25.38 -8.66 4.44
CA GLU A 118 -26.39 -8.28 5.44
C GLU A 118 -26.41 -9.25 6.63
N THR A 119 -25.54 -10.26 6.67
CA THR A 119 -25.45 -11.25 7.75
C THR A 119 -24.11 -11.19 8.47
N ASP A 120 -24.15 -10.74 9.73
CA ASP A 120 -23.05 -10.90 10.67
C ASP A 120 -22.84 -12.39 10.96
N THR A 121 -21.76 -12.98 10.44
CA THR A 121 -21.40 -14.37 10.69
C THR A 121 -20.27 -14.53 11.71
N THR A 122 -20.03 -13.50 12.55
CA THR A 122 -18.95 -13.52 13.56
C THR A 122 -19.07 -14.72 14.48
N HIS A 123 -20.28 -15.10 14.86
CA HIS A 123 -20.53 -16.27 15.70
C HIS A 123 -20.07 -17.59 15.04
N ILE A 124 -20.40 -17.78 13.75
CA ILE A 124 -20.00 -18.96 12.97
C ILE A 124 -18.47 -19.00 12.85
N PHE A 125 -17.86 -17.85 12.61
CA PHE A 125 -16.40 -17.73 12.55
C PHE A 125 -15.76 -18.12 13.89
N SER A 126 -16.25 -17.61 15.02
CA SER A 126 -15.71 -17.95 16.34
C SER A 126 -15.90 -19.43 16.72
N GLN A 127 -16.92 -20.11 16.19
CA GLN A 127 -17.11 -21.54 16.38
C GLN A 127 -16.10 -22.37 15.57
N ILE A 128 -15.86 -21.99 14.31
CA ILE A 128 -14.94 -22.73 13.42
C ILE A 128 -13.48 -22.38 13.74
N PHE A 129 -13.21 -21.15 14.15
CA PHE A 129 -11.90 -20.63 14.51
C PHE A 129 -11.80 -20.34 16.00
N THR A 130 -11.81 -21.40 16.81
CA THR A 130 -11.64 -21.32 18.26
C THR A 130 -10.24 -20.84 18.68
N SER A 131 -9.27 -20.94 17.77
CA SER A 131 -7.90 -20.44 17.92
C SER A 131 -7.45 -19.82 16.61
N LEU A 132 -6.77 -18.66 16.69
CA LEU A 132 -6.12 -18.00 15.55
C LEU A 132 -4.68 -18.51 15.32
N LYS A 133 -4.32 -19.62 15.96
CA LYS A 133 -3.05 -20.32 15.78
C LYS A 133 -3.32 -21.67 15.16
N PHE A 134 -2.61 -21.96 14.07
CA PHE A 134 -2.69 -23.19 13.31
C PHE A 134 -1.32 -23.86 13.33
N GLN A 135 -1.29 -25.18 13.41
CA GLN A 135 -0.07 -25.99 13.43
C GLN A 135 0.47 -26.24 12.02
N SER A 136 -0.37 -26.13 10.98
CA SER A 136 0.06 -26.21 9.58
C SER A 136 -0.79 -25.38 8.62
N PHE A 137 -0.32 -25.23 7.39
CA PHE A 137 -1.05 -24.55 6.32
C PHE A 137 -2.29 -25.33 5.88
N GLU A 138 -2.20 -26.65 5.84
CA GLU A 138 -3.30 -27.56 5.50
C GLU A 138 -4.43 -27.45 6.53
N GLU A 139 -4.09 -27.31 7.82
CA GLU A 139 -5.07 -27.07 8.88
C GLU A 139 -5.84 -25.76 8.66
N LEU A 140 -5.12 -24.68 8.33
CA LEU A 140 -5.75 -23.39 8.00
C LEU A 140 -6.66 -23.51 6.78
N GLN A 141 -6.22 -24.20 5.71
CA GLN A 141 -7.02 -24.41 4.51
C GLN A 141 -8.28 -25.22 4.80
N ALA A 142 -8.18 -26.27 5.61
CA ALA A 142 -9.33 -27.08 6.01
C ALA A 142 -10.39 -26.27 6.77
N ARG A 143 -9.95 -25.44 7.73
CA ARG A 143 -10.85 -24.56 8.51
C ARG A 143 -11.51 -23.47 7.64
N LEU A 144 -10.76 -22.92 6.68
CA LEU A 144 -11.31 -21.94 5.73
C LEU A 144 -12.37 -22.57 4.83
N LYS A 145 -12.14 -23.80 4.36
CA LYS A 145 -13.11 -24.54 3.56
C LYS A 145 -14.37 -24.85 4.36
N GLU A 146 -14.23 -25.32 5.61
CA GLU A 146 -15.35 -25.55 6.53
C GLU A 146 -16.20 -24.28 6.72
N PHE A 147 -15.55 -23.13 6.93
CA PHE A 147 -16.25 -21.85 7.07
C PHE A 147 -16.98 -21.41 5.79
N GLN A 148 -16.45 -21.75 4.61
CA GLN A 148 -17.08 -21.46 3.32
C GLN A 148 -18.28 -22.37 3.03
N ASP A 149 -18.18 -23.66 3.36
CA ASP A 149 -19.23 -24.65 3.15
C ASP A 149 -20.45 -24.40 4.07
N VAL A 150 -20.28 -23.76 5.22
CA VAL A 150 -21.39 -23.37 6.14
C VAL A 150 -22.18 -22.16 5.62
N ARG A 151 -21.65 -21.41 4.65
CA ARG A 151 -22.28 -20.21 4.08
C ARG A 151 -23.11 -20.48 2.81
N THR A 152 -23.13 -21.72 2.30
CA THR A 152 -23.97 -22.20 1.18
C THR A 152 -25.19 -22.96 1.66
#